data_AF-A0A0J9YTY5-F1
#
_entry.id   AF-A0A0J9YTY5-F1
#
_cell.length_a   1.000
_cell.length_b   1.000
_cell.length_c   1.000
_cell.angle_alpha   90.00
_cell.angle_beta   90.00
_cell.angle_gamma   90.00
#
_symmetry.space_group_name_H-M   'P 1'
#
loop_
_entity.id
_entity.type
_entity.pdbx_description
1 polymer ?
#
loop_
_entity_poly.entity_id
_entity_poly.type
_entity_poly.pdbx_seq_one_letter_code
_entity_poly.pdbx_strand_id
1 'polypeptide(L)'
;MSDYGRMTDTERDQIDQDAQIFIRTCSEAIHQLRTEAHKEIHSQQVKEHRTAVLDFVDDYLKRVCKLYSEQRAIRVKRVVDKKRLSKLEPEPHTKRKDSTSEKAPQNASQDSEGKPAAEELPEKPLAESQPELGTWGDGKGEDELSPEEIQMFEQENQRLIGEMNSLFDEVRQIEGKVVEI
;
A
#
# COMPACT_ATOMS: atom_id res chain seq x y z
N MET A 1 -17.50 -11.06 -0.09
CA MET A 1 -17.32 -10.18 1.07
C MET A 1 -17.81 -8.81 0.66
N SER A 2 -18.67 -8.19 1.47
CA SER A 2 -19.44 -7.00 1.08
C SER A 2 -18.51 -5.79 0.85
N ASP A 3 -18.63 -5.17 -0.33
CA ASP A 3 -17.89 -3.99 -0.80
C ASP A 3 -18.37 -2.72 -0.07
N TYR A 4 -18.33 -2.73 1.27
CA TYR A 4 -18.67 -1.56 2.07
C TYR A 4 -17.55 -0.53 1.97
N GLY A 5 -17.78 0.48 1.13
CA GLY A 5 -17.49 1.88 1.44
C GLY A 5 -16.04 2.19 1.84
N ARG A 6 -15.08 1.86 0.97
CA ARG A 6 -13.71 2.37 1.15
C ARG A 6 -13.68 3.85 0.74
N MET A 7 -13.73 4.78 1.70
CA MET A 7 -13.56 6.21 1.43
C MET A 7 -12.29 6.45 0.60
N THR A 8 -12.41 7.26 -0.45
CA THR A 8 -11.33 7.75 -1.29
C THR A 8 -10.41 8.71 -0.51
N ASP A 9 -9.21 8.99 -1.04
CA ASP A 9 -8.30 9.93 -0.42
C ASP A 9 -8.89 11.36 -0.38
N THR A 10 -9.61 11.76 -1.44
CA THR A 10 -10.30 13.05 -1.53
C THR A 10 -11.40 13.21 -0.48
N GLU A 11 -12.21 12.17 -0.26
CA GLU A 11 -13.25 12.20 0.79
C GLU A 11 -12.63 12.35 2.19
N ARG A 12 -11.47 11.71 2.42
CA ARG A 12 -10.75 11.88 3.69
C ARG A 12 -10.14 13.26 3.84
N ASP A 13 -9.65 13.87 2.77
CA ASP A 13 -9.15 15.24 2.79
C ASP A 13 -10.28 16.26 3.05
N GLN A 14 -11.47 16.01 2.51
CA GLN A 14 -12.66 16.82 2.82
C GLN A 14 -13.03 16.73 4.29
N ILE A 15 -13.07 15.51 4.86
CA ILE A 15 -13.32 15.30 6.30
C ILE A 15 -12.29 16.04 7.15
N ASP A 16 -11.02 16.05 6.75
CA ASP A 16 -9.97 16.78 7.45
C ASP A 16 -10.17 18.31 7.38
N GLN A 17 -10.64 18.82 6.25
CA GLN A 17 -10.97 20.23 6.10
C GLN A 17 -12.16 20.61 6.97
N ASP A 18 -13.23 19.82 6.93
CA ASP A 18 -14.44 20.03 7.72
C ASP A 18 -14.14 19.97 9.22
N ALA A 19 -13.34 18.98 9.65
CA ALA A 19 -12.89 18.86 11.03
C ALA A 19 -12.13 20.11 11.50
N GLN A 20 -11.25 20.67 10.66
CA GLN A 20 -10.54 21.92 11.00
C GLN A 20 -11.49 23.10 11.12
N ILE A 21 -12.51 23.19 10.25
CA ILE A 21 -13.55 24.22 10.34
C ILE A 21 -14.31 24.08 11.66
N PHE A 22 -14.79 22.88 11.99
CA PHE A 22 -15.49 22.63 13.25
C PHE A 22 -14.65 22.97 14.47
N ILE A 23 -13.39 22.53 14.52
CA ILE A 23 -12.48 22.84 15.63
C ILE A 23 -12.34 24.35 15.81
N ARG A 24 -12.16 25.10 14.72
CA ARG A 24 -12.05 26.56 14.77
C ARG A 24 -13.33 27.20 15.27
N THR A 25 -14.48 26.84 14.67
CA THR A 25 -15.78 27.38 15.06
C THR A 25 -16.12 27.09 16.51
N CYS A 26 -15.85 25.87 17.00
CA CYS A 26 -16.03 25.52 18.41
C CYS A 26 -15.12 26.35 19.32
N SER A 27 -13.84 26.52 18.96
CA SER A 27 -12.91 27.35 19.74
C SER A 27 -13.36 28.82 19.82
N GLU A 28 -13.83 29.37 18.70
CA GLU A 28 -14.36 30.74 18.64
C GLU A 28 -15.64 30.89 19.47
N ALA A 29 -16.57 29.93 19.37
CA ALA A 29 -17.80 29.92 20.15
C ALA A 29 -17.53 29.84 21.66
N ILE A 30 -16.59 28.99 22.09
CA ILE A 30 -16.18 28.92 23.51
C ILE A 30 -15.57 30.23 23.98
N HIS A 31 -14.76 30.90 23.14
CA HIS A 31 -14.18 32.19 23.47
C HIS A 31 -15.24 33.30 23.60
N GLN A 32 -16.22 33.32 22.70
CA GLN A 32 -17.38 34.23 22.79
C GLN A 32 -18.18 33.97 24.06
N LEU A 33 -18.50 32.71 24.35
CA LEU A 33 -19.20 32.30 25.57
C LEU A 33 -18.43 32.69 26.83
N ARG A 34 -17.10 32.58 26.87
CA ARG A 34 -16.27 33.07 27.98
C ARG A 34 -16.41 34.58 28.18
N THR A 35 -16.48 35.34 27.10
CA THR A 35 -16.65 36.79 27.15
C THR A 35 -18.05 37.18 27.64
N GLU A 36 -19.08 36.41 27.26
CA GLU A 36 -20.47 36.63 27.66
C GLU A 36 -20.80 36.12 29.06
N ALA A 37 -20.24 34.98 29.48
CA ALA A 37 -20.50 34.37 30.77
C ALA A 37 -20.07 35.25 31.96
N HIS A 38 -19.15 36.20 31.70
CA HIS A 38 -18.71 37.20 32.65
C HIS A 38 -19.57 38.46 32.68
N LYS A 39 -20.46 38.65 31.71
CA LYS A 39 -21.50 39.68 31.75
C LYS A 39 -22.62 39.21 32.67
N GLU A 40 -23.19 40.13 33.44
CA GLU A 40 -24.34 39.87 34.32
C GLU A 40 -24.10 38.77 35.38
N ILE A 41 -22.93 38.77 36.02
CA ILE A 41 -22.67 37.89 37.17
C ILE A 41 -23.31 38.47 38.42
N HIS A 42 -24.17 37.70 39.08
CA HIS A 42 -24.88 38.14 40.29
C HIS A 42 -24.27 37.57 41.58
N SER A 43 -23.47 36.50 41.50
CA SER A 43 -22.76 35.94 42.65
C SER A 43 -21.41 35.30 42.26
N GLN A 44 -20.49 35.23 43.22
CA GLN A 44 -19.18 34.61 43.03
C GLN A 44 -19.29 33.11 42.73
N GLN A 45 -20.22 32.41 43.39
CA GLN A 45 -20.49 31.00 43.12
C GLN A 45 -20.89 30.75 41.66
N VAL A 46 -21.75 31.62 41.10
CA VAL A 46 -22.18 31.52 39.69
C VAL A 46 -21.02 31.77 38.74
N LYS A 47 -20.13 32.72 39.07
CA LYS A 47 -18.91 32.97 38.28
C LYS A 47 -18.03 31.73 38.22
N GLU A 48 -17.68 31.17 39.38
CA GLU A 48 -16.81 30.00 39.49
C GLU A 48 -17.42 28.78 38.77
N HIS A 49 -18.72 28.55 38.95
CA HIS A 49 -19.42 27.49 38.26
C HIS A 49 -19.36 27.65 36.74
N ARG A 50 -19.68 28.85 36.21
CA ARG A 50 -19.63 29.12 34.77
C ARG A 50 -18.22 28.95 34.21
N THR A 51 -17.20 29.46 34.91
CA THR A 51 -15.79 29.28 34.51
C THR A 51 -15.42 27.79 34.47
N ALA A 52 -15.74 27.02 35.51
CA ALA A 52 -15.43 25.59 35.58
C ALA A 52 -16.11 24.79 34.44
N VAL A 53 -17.36 25.13 34.10
CA VAL A 53 -18.07 24.50 32.98
C VAL A 53 -17.39 24.83 31.65
N LEU A 54 -17.02 26.10 31.43
CA LEU A 54 -16.36 26.53 30.20
C LEU A 54 -14.98 25.89 30.04
N ASP A 55 -14.22 25.75 31.12
CA ASP A 55 -12.92 25.07 31.12
C ASP A 55 -13.07 23.58 30.85
N PHE A 56 -14.09 22.93 31.42
CA PHE A 56 -14.40 21.54 31.12
C PHE A 56 -14.73 21.30 29.64
N VAL A 57 -15.54 22.19 29.04
CA VAL A 57 -15.90 22.13 27.61
C VAL A 57 -14.68 22.37 26.71
N ASP A 58 -13.84 23.34 27.06
CA ASP A 58 -12.59 23.65 26.35
C ASP A 58 -11.60 22.48 26.41
N ASP A 59 -11.47 21.83 27.56
CA ASP A 59 -10.66 20.63 27.74
C ASP A 59 -11.22 19.43 26.97
N TYR A 60 -12.54 19.30 26.88
CA TYR A 60 -13.17 18.29 26.04
C TYR A 60 -12.85 18.52 24.56
N LEU A 61 -12.97 19.76 24.06
CA LEU A 61 -12.58 20.11 22.69
C LEU A 61 -11.11 19.76 22.43
N LYS A 62 -10.19 20.14 23.33
CA LYS A 62 -8.77 19.81 23.22
C LYS A 62 -8.51 18.31 23.15
N ARG A 63 -9.21 17.50 23.95
CA ARG A 63 -9.12 16.03 23.90
C ARG A 63 -9.57 15.48 22.54
N VAL A 64 -10.67 15.99 21.99
CA VAL A 64 -11.15 15.60 20.66
C VAL A 64 -10.16 16.03 19.56
N CYS A 65 -9.62 17.25 19.64
CA CYS A 65 -8.58 17.74 18.70
C CYS A 65 -7.33 16.86 18.71
N LYS A 66 -6.92 16.38 19.90
CA LYS A 66 -5.80 15.46 20.04
C LYS A 66 -6.07 14.14 19.32
N LEU A 67 -7.23 13.51 19.56
CA LEU A 67 -7.62 12.27 18.87
C LEU A 67 -7.65 12.46 17.34
N TYR A 68 -8.22 13.56 16.87
CA TYR A 68 -8.24 13.90 15.45
C TYR A 68 -6.82 14.05 14.87
N SER A 69 -5.94 14.76 15.56
CA SER A 69 -4.56 14.97 15.11
C SER A 69 -3.76 13.65 15.04
N GLU A 70 -3.99 12.75 16.00
CA GLU A 70 -3.42 11.40 16.01
C GLU A 70 -3.91 10.58 14.81
N GLN A 71 -5.22 10.59 14.51
CA GLN A 71 -5.79 9.92 13.34
C GLN A 71 -5.20 10.46 12.04
N ARG A 72 -5.07 11.79 11.90
CA ARG A 72 -4.45 12.42 10.74
C ARG A 72 -2.99 12.01 10.59
N ALA A 73 -2.23 11.96 11.69
CA ALA A 73 -0.83 11.53 11.68
C ALA A 73 -0.67 10.09 11.19
N ILE A 74 -1.52 9.17 11.67
CA ILE A 74 -1.53 7.78 11.20
C ILE A 74 -1.82 7.72 9.69
N ARG A 75 -2.78 8.51 9.20
CA ARG A 75 -3.11 8.58 7.76
C ARG A 75 -1.92 9.06 6.94
N VAL A 76 -1.31 10.18 7.34
CA VAL A 76 -0.12 10.72 6.66
C VAL A 76 1.03 9.72 6.67
N LYS A 77 1.29 9.05 7.80
CA LYS A 77 2.29 7.99 7.90
C LYS A 77 2.04 6.87 6.89
N ARG A 78 0.80 6.35 6.81
CA ARG A 78 0.43 5.30 5.84
C ARG A 78 0.64 5.73 4.39
N VAL A 79 0.31 6.99 4.05
CA VAL A 79 0.52 7.53 2.70
C VAL A 79 2.02 7.61 2.37
N VAL A 80 2.83 8.07 3.32
CA VAL A 80 4.29 8.13 3.15
C VAL A 80 4.88 6.73 3.01
N ASP A 81 4.50 5.79 3.88
CA ASP A 81 4.99 4.41 3.82
C ASP A 81 4.61 3.73 2.51
N LYS A 82 3.36 3.92 2.02
CA LYS A 82 2.94 3.42 0.69
C LYS A 82 3.81 3.99 -0.45
N LYS A 83 4.10 5.30 -0.41
CA LYS A 83 4.98 5.96 -1.40
C LYS A 83 6.44 5.49 -1.32
N ARG A 84 6.90 5.02 -0.15
CA ARG A 84 8.23 4.44 0.02
C ARG A 84 8.29 3.03 -0.55
N LEU A 85 7.28 2.21 -0.26
CA LEU A 85 7.19 0.85 -0.79
C LEU A 85 7.06 0.82 -2.32
N SER A 86 6.30 1.73 -2.92
CA SER A 86 6.19 1.84 -4.38
C SER A 86 7.49 2.23 -5.10
N LYS A 87 8.56 2.61 -4.37
CA LYS A 87 9.89 2.90 -4.93
C LYS A 87 10.85 1.70 -4.81
N LEU A 88 10.41 0.62 -4.17
CA LEU A 88 11.21 -0.58 -3.88
C LEU A 88 10.73 -1.81 -4.67
N GLU A 89 9.68 -1.68 -5.50
CA GLU A 89 9.27 -2.79 -6.38
C GLU A 89 10.39 -3.05 -7.42
N PRO A 90 10.92 -4.29 -7.50
CA PRO A 90 11.93 -4.65 -8.48
C PRO A 90 11.35 -4.61 -9.89
N GLU A 91 12.12 -4.09 -10.84
CA GLU A 91 11.77 -4.13 -12.26
C GLU A 91 11.61 -5.61 -12.70
N PRO A 92 10.57 -5.99 -13.45
CA PRO A 92 10.44 -7.37 -13.92
C PRO A 92 11.51 -7.66 -14.99
N HIS A 93 12.61 -8.29 -14.58
CA HIS A 93 13.72 -8.65 -15.46
C HIS A 93 13.40 -9.89 -16.33
N THR A 94 13.51 -9.74 -17.67
CA THR A 94 13.59 -10.85 -18.63
C THR A 94 14.79 -10.68 -19.57
N LYS A 95 15.49 -11.79 -19.83
CA LYS A 95 16.93 -11.94 -20.15
C LYS A 95 17.33 -11.71 -21.62
N ARG A 96 18.59 -11.29 -21.85
CA ARG A 96 19.32 -11.20 -23.13
C ARG A 96 20.09 -12.50 -23.47
N LYS A 97 20.19 -12.85 -24.76
CA LYS A 97 21.31 -13.58 -25.38
C LYS A 97 21.47 -13.19 -26.86
N ASP A 98 22.70 -12.87 -27.23
CA ASP A 98 23.33 -12.51 -28.52
C ASP A 98 23.05 -13.49 -29.69
N SER A 99 23.28 -13.28 -31.00
CA SER A 99 23.75 -12.21 -31.91
C SER A 99 23.68 -12.76 -33.35
N THR A 100 23.69 -11.89 -34.38
CA THR A 100 24.37 -12.02 -35.71
C THR A 100 23.54 -11.81 -37.00
N SER A 101 24.04 -10.87 -37.82
CA SER A 101 23.97 -10.66 -39.29
C SER A 101 22.71 -10.20 -40.05
N GLU A 102 22.84 -8.95 -40.54
CA GLU A 102 22.78 -8.50 -41.94
C GLU A 102 21.47 -8.40 -42.75
N LYS A 103 21.23 -7.13 -43.14
CA LYS A 103 20.77 -6.60 -44.45
C LYS A 103 19.28 -6.69 -44.85
N ALA A 104 18.70 -5.49 -44.91
CA ALA A 104 17.64 -5.05 -45.84
C ALA A 104 18.12 -5.10 -47.32
N PRO A 105 17.31 -4.86 -48.39
CA PRO A 105 16.02 -4.13 -48.40
C PRO A 105 14.91 -4.56 -49.42
N GLN A 106 13.71 -4.00 -49.20
CA GLN A 106 12.69 -3.47 -50.16
C GLN A 106 12.18 -4.32 -51.36
N ASN A 107 10.85 -4.55 -51.44
CA ASN A 107 9.94 -3.87 -52.39
C ASN A 107 8.49 -4.42 -52.45
N ALA A 108 7.54 -3.47 -52.47
CA ALA A 108 6.31 -3.33 -53.28
C ALA A 108 5.35 -4.51 -53.59
N SER A 109 4.11 -4.35 -53.07
CA SER A 109 2.80 -4.41 -53.75
C SER A 109 2.35 -5.68 -54.49
N GLN A 110 1.24 -6.30 -54.05
CA GLN A 110 -0.10 -6.18 -54.69
C GLN A 110 -1.15 -7.09 -54.04
N ASP A 111 -2.37 -6.56 -54.04
CA ASP A 111 -3.66 -7.07 -53.61
C ASP A 111 -4.23 -8.12 -54.58
N SER A 112 -4.92 -9.17 -54.09
CA SER A 112 -6.15 -9.75 -54.68
C SER A 112 -6.50 -11.15 -54.13
N GLU A 113 -7.78 -11.30 -53.81
CA GLU A 113 -8.50 -12.45 -53.26
C GLU A 113 -8.66 -13.63 -54.24
N GLY A 114 -8.84 -14.85 -53.72
CA GLY A 114 -9.37 -15.99 -54.49
C GLY A 114 -9.17 -17.40 -53.91
N LYS A 115 -10.17 -17.92 -53.20
CA LYS A 115 -10.44 -19.35 -52.86
C LYS A 115 -10.94 -20.10 -54.13
N PRO A 116 -11.13 -21.46 -54.26
CA PRO A 116 -11.20 -22.52 -53.22
C PRO A 116 -10.75 -23.98 -53.56
N ALA A 117 -10.87 -24.88 -52.56
CA ALA A 117 -11.18 -26.34 -52.60
C ALA A 117 -10.15 -27.33 -53.23
N ALA A 118 -9.88 -28.57 -52.79
CA ALA A 118 -10.36 -29.48 -51.74
C ALA A 118 -9.33 -30.64 -51.55
N GLU A 119 -9.37 -31.31 -50.38
CA GLU A 119 -8.98 -32.72 -50.07
C GLU A 119 -7.48 -33.12 -50.26
N GLU A 120 -6.75 -33.75 -49.32
CA GLU A 120 -7.04 -34.91 -48.46
C GLU A 120 -6.29 -34.89 -47.10
N LEU A 121 -6.82 -35.62 -46.12
CA LEU A 121 -6.21 -36.07 -44.84
C LEU A 121 -5.39 -37.38 -45.09
N PRO A 122 -4.47 -37.89 -44.21
CA PRO A 122 -4.69 -37.97 -42.76
C PRO A 122 -3.46 -37.98 -41.77
N GLU A 123 -3.78 -37.81 -40.47
CA GLU A 123 -3.13 -38.30 -39.21
C GLU A 123 -1.90 -37.60 -38.53
N LYS A 124 -2.21 -36.73 -37.54
CA LYS A 124 -1.72 -36.57 -36.11
C LYS A 124 -0.24 -36.82 -35.69
N PRO A 125 0.27 -36.22 -34.56
CA PRO A 125 -0.45 -35.55 -33.47
C PRO A 125 0.06 -34.15 -33.01
N LEU A 126 -0.82 -33.49 -32.24
CA LEU A 126 -0.66 -32.25 -31.46
C LEU A 126 0.62 -32.18 -30.61
N ALA A 127 1.25 -31.00 -30.59
CA ALA A 127 1.79 -30.40 -29.38
C ALA A 127 1.61 -28.87 -29.47
N GLU A 128 0.98 -28.30 -28.45
CA GLU A 128 0.47 -26.93 -28.38
C GLU A 128 1.59 -25.89 -28.32
N SER A 129 1.40 -24.82 -29.08
CA SER A 129 2.26 -23.64 -29.20
C SER A 129 2.07 -22.67 -28.03
N GLN A 130 3.13 -22.37 -27.27
CA GLN A 130 3.25 -21.11 -26.51
C GLN A 130 4.11 -20.10 -27.29
N PRO A 131 3.69 -18.83 -27.44
CA PRO A 131 4.40 -17.85 -28.23
C PRO A 131 5.50 -17.12 -27.43
N GLU A 132 6.71 -17.25 -27.95
CA GLU A 132 7.73 -16.21 -28.17
C GLU A 132 7.40 -14.78 -27.68
N LEU A 133 8.28 -14.18 -26.85
CA LEU A 133 8.38 -12.73 -26.71
C LEU A 133 9.82 -12.25 -26.42
N GLY A 134 10.56 -11.96 -27.50
CA GLY A 134 11.18 -10.66 -27.73
C GLY A 134 12.37 -10.19 -26.87
N THR A 135 13.57 -10.35 -27.44
CA THR A 135 14.81 -9.56 -27.28
C THR A 135 14.67 -8.07 -26.90
N TRP A 136 15.22 -7.60 -25.76
CA TRP A 136 15.54 -6.17 -25.50
C TRP A 136 16.82 -5.93 -24.65
N GLY A 137 17.50 -4.81 -24.95
CA GLY A 137 18.92 -4.45 -24.68
C GLY A 137 19.33 -4.06 -23.25
N ASP A 138 20.61 -4.20 -22.88
CA ASP A 138 21.71 -3.21 -22.79
C ASP A 138 21.59 -2.25 -21.61
N GLY A 139 21.62 -2.81 -20.40
CA GLY A 139 21.86 -2.07 -19.16
C GLY A 139 23.21 -2.47 -18.60
N LYS A 140 24.23 -1.65 -18.87
CA LYS A 140 25.55 -1.72 -18.25
C LYS A 140 25.44 -1.79 -16.71
N GLY A 141 25.92 -2.88 -16.11
CA GLY A 141 27.01 -2.85 -15.12
C GLY A 141 26.72 -2.60 -13.63
N GLU A 142 25.48 -2.40 -13.18
CA GLU A 142 25.23 -1.97 -11.78
C GLU A 142 24.37 -2.96 -10.94
N ASP A 143 23.87 -4.05 -11.53
CA ASP A 143 22.78 -4.88 -10.96
C ASP A 143 23.14 -6.38 -10.78
N GLU A 144 24.43 -6.71 -10.74
CA GLU A 144 24.90 -8.03 -10.34
C GLU A 144 25.30 -7.97 -8.86
N LEU A 145 24.51 -8.59 -7.98
CA LEU A 145 24.87 -8.79 -6.58
C LEU A 145 26.24 -9.45 -6.49
N SER A 146 27.09 -8.95 -5.58
CA SER A 146 28.41 -9.53 -5.38
C SER A 146 28.27 -11.00 -4.95
N PRO A 147 29.21 -11.88 -5.34
CA PRO A 147 29.22 -13.28 -4.88
C PRO A 147 29.09 -13.41 -3.36
N GLU A 148 29.66 -12.45 -2.62
CA GLU A 148 29.58 -12.37 -1.15
C GLU A 148 28.17 -12.01 -0.67
N GLU A 149 27.45 -11.14 -1.37
CA GLU A 149 26.08 -10.77 -1.01
C GLU A 149 25.12 -11.93 -1.24
N ILE A 150 25.27 -12.64 -2.36
CA ILE A 150 24.50 -13.86 -2.66
C ILE A 150 24.73 -14.91 -1.56
N GLN A 151 25.98 -15.09 -1.13
CA GLN A 151 26.31 -16.04 -0.06
C GLN A 151 25.71 -15.63 1.30
N MET A 152 25.72 -14.33 1.64
CA MET A 152 25.06 -13.84 2.85
C MET A 152 23.55 -14.10 2.82
N PHE A 153 22.89 -13.89 1.69
CA PHE A 153 21.47 -14.19 1.53
C PHE A 153 21.16 -15.68 1.63
N GLU A 154 21.99 -16.54 1.03
CA GLU A 154 21.83 -17.99 1.14
C GLU A 154 22.00 -18.47 2.59
N GLN A 155 22.98 -17.93 3.30
CA GLN A 155 23.20 -18.24 4.72
C GLN A 155 22.02 -17.78 5.58
N GLU A 156 21.51 -16.57 5.35
CA GLU A 156 20.35 -16.06 6.07
C GLU A 156 19.11 -16.91 5.80
N ASN A 157 18.89 -17.30 4.55
CA ASN A 157 17.75 -18.14 4.17
C ASN A 157 17.82 -19.52 4.84
N GLN A 158 19.01 -20.14 4.87
CA GLN A 158 19.23 -21.39 5.60
C GLN A 158 18.95 -21.23 7.10
N ARG A 159 19.36 -20.12 7.71
CA ARG A 159 19.07 -19.81 9.11
C ARG A 159 17.56 -19.71 9.36
N LEU A 160 16.83 -18.94 8.53
CA LEU A 160 15.37 -18.79 8.68
C LEU A 160 14.64 -20.13 8.55
N ILE A 161 15.02 -20.97 7.59
CA ILE A 161 14.44 -22.31 7.42
C ILE A 161 14.70 -23.16 8.67
N GLY A 162 15.90 -23.07 9.25
CA GLY A 162 16.23 -23.72 10.52
C GLY A 162 15.35 -23.28 11.68
N GLU A 163 15.16 -21.96 11.83
CA GLU A 163 14.29 -21.40 12.86
C GLU A 163 12.83 -21.85 12.68
N MET A 164 12.34 -21.87 11.43
CA MET A 164 10.98 -22.30 11.11
C MET A 164 10.76 -23.80 11.41
N ASN A 165 11.72 -24.65 11.07
CA ASN A 165 11.67 -26.07 11.40
C ASN A 165 11.74 -26.32 12.90
N SER A 166 12.60 -25.58 13.62
CA SER A 166 12.67 -25.66 15.08
C SER A 166 11.36 -25.24 15.74
N LEU A 167 10.72 -24.17 15.24
CA LEU A 167 9.43 -23.71 15.74
C LEU A 167 8.32 -24.74 15.43
N PHE A 168 8.37 -25.36 14.26
CA PHE A 168 7.45 -26.44 13.88
C PHE A 168 7.56 -27.65 14.81
N ASP A 169 8.79 -28.05 15.15
CA ASP A 169 9.03 -29.14 16.10
C ASP A 169 8.57 -28.80 17.52
N GLU A 170 8.75 -27.55 17.96
CA GLU A 170 8.24 -27.07 19.26
C GLU A 170 6.71 -27.11 19.31
N VAL A 171 6.03 -26.61 18.28
CA VAL A 171 4.57 -26.67 18.17
C VAL A 171 4.08 -28.12 18.18
N ARG A 172 4.71 -28.99 17.38
CA ARG A 172 4.38 -30.42 17.34
C ARG A 172 4.60 -31.10 18.69
N GLN A 173 5.64 -30.73 19.44
CA GLN A 173 5.90 -31.26 20.78
C GLN A 173 4.85 -30.79 21.79
N ILE A 174 4.40 -29.54 21.69
CA ILE A 174 3.31 -29.01 22.53
C ILE A 174 2.01 -29.74 22.20
N GLU A 175 1.66 -29.88 20.93
CA GLU A 175 0.47 -30.62 20.49
C GLU A 175 0.49 -32.07 20.98
N GLY A 176 1.63 -32.77 20.88
CA GLY A 176 1.78 -34.13 21.38
C GLY A 176 1.57 -34.23 22.90
N LYS A 177 2.13 -33.30 23.68
CA LYS A 177 1.95 -33.25 25.14
C LYS A 177 0.51 -32.94 25.56
N VAL A 178 -0.23 -32.17 24.75
CA VAL A 178 -1.65 -31.87 24.99
C VAL A 178 -2.56 -33.06 24.65
N VAL A 179 -2.14 -33.94 23.75
CA VAL A 179 -2.88 -35.16 23.37
C VAL A 179 -2.68 -36.33 24.35
N GLU A 180 -1.57 -36.34 25.10
CA GLU A 180 -1.26 -37.41 26.08
C GLU A 180 -1.83 -37.19 27.52
N ILE A 181 -2.71 -36.19 27.72
CA ILE A 181 -3.41 -35.90 29.00
C ILE A 181 -4.90 -36.23 28.85
#